data_AF-A0A0V0T9I2-F1
#
_entry.id   AF-A0A0V0T9I2-F1
#
_cell.length_a   1.000
_cell.length_b   1.000
_cell.length_c   1.000
_cell.angle_alpha   90.00
_cell.angle_beta   90.00
_cell.angle_gamma   90.00
#
_symmetry.space_group_name_H-M   'P 1'
#
loop_
_entity.id
_entity.type
_entity.pdbx_description
1 polymer ?
#
loop_
_entity_poly.entity_id
_entity_poly.type
_entity_poly.pdbx_seq_one_letter_code
_entity_poly.pdbx_strand_id
1 'polypeptide(L)'
;MDNILRVEKLKDTFVNVDNVTICGMNHEEHDENLNRFREVAEKYNLTLNNNKCEFTKIQIKLLGHIIEQGTLKPDPERFKPLQQFPLPRNTASLRIVLGMFAAYSQWIPRFSEKIHALARCTTFPLPQPAVDAFEALKNDIVNSVVIVIDVELPFTVETDASDHTIDATLIKLGKPVAFFSRMLSYSEQRHSFVEKEAYAIVEAIRKW
;
A
#
# COMPACT_ATOMS: atom_id res chain seq x y z
N MET A 1 -2.32 -25.38 -2.74
CA MET A 1 -0.90 -25.08 -3.01
C MET A 1 -0.20 -24.59 -1.72
N ASP A 2 -0.83 -23.76 -0.88
CA ASP A 2 -0.30 -23.41 0.46
C ASP A 2 0.05 -24.59 1.36
N ASN A 3 -0.76 -25.65 1.37
CA ASN A 3 -0.44 -26.87 2.12
C ASN A 3 0.82 -27.57 1.59
N ILE A 4 1.09 -27.49 0.28
CA ILE A 4 2.28 -28.09 -0.33
C ILE A 4 3.53 -27.36 0.15
N LEU A 5 3.51 -26.01 0.14
CA LEU A 5 4.62 -25.20 0.67
C LEU A 5 4.98 -25.59 2.11
N ARG A 6 3.96 -25.72 2.97
CA ARG A 6 4.14 -26.04 4.39
C ARG A 6 4.71 -27.45 4.60
N VAL A 7 4.22 -28.43 3.85
CA VAL A 7 4.65 -29.83 3.96
C VAL A 7 6.08 -30.00 3.45
N GLU A 8 6.40 -29.40 2.31
CA GLU A 8 7.71 -29.55 1.67
C GLU A 8 8.76 -28.56 2.20
N LYS A 9 8.33 -27.63 3.06
CA LYS A 9 9.15 -26.58 3.70
C LYS A 9 9.95 -25.80 2.67
N LEU A 10 9.28 -25.35 1.62
CA LEU A 10 9.91 -24.52 0.58
C LEU A 10 10.29 -23.16 1.16
N LYS A 11 11.58 -22.83 1.09
CA LYS A 11 12.13 -21.56 1.57
C LYS A 11 11.85 -20.45 0.56
N ASP A 12 11.60 -19.24 1.05
CA ASP A 12 11.44 -18.01 0.25
C ASP A 12 10.52 -18.17 -0.97
N THR A 13 9.51 -19.03 -0.81
CA THR A 13 8.52 -19.37 -1.83
C THR A 13 7.15 -18.97 -1.33
N PHE A 14 6.51 -18.06 -2.05
CA PHE A 14 5.23 -17.48 -1.71
C PHE A 14 4.20 -17.88 -2.74
N VAL A 15 3.04 -18.33 -2.28
CA VAL A 15 1.93 -18.70 -3.15
C VAL A 15 0.79 -17.71 -2.92
N ASN A 16 0.22 -17.25 -4.02
CA ASN A 16 -0.99 -16.46 -4.01
C ASN A 16 -1.96 -17.02 -5.05
N VAL A 17 -2.95 -17.76 -4.58
CA VAL A 17 -3.96 -18.46 -5.40
C VAL A 17 -3.29 -19.40 -6.42
N ASP A 18 -3.09 -18.91 -7.64
CA ASP A 18 -2.55 -19.62 -8.80
C ASP A 18 -1.11 -19.21 -9.15
N ASN A 19 -0.59 -18.14 -8.54
CA ASN A 19 0.76 -17.63 -8.80
C ASN A 19 1.73 -18.06 -7.70
N VAL A 20 2.96 -18.39 -8.11
CA VAL A 20 4.07 -18.72 -7.21
C VAL A 20 5.19 -17.72 -7.45
N THR A 21 5.71 -17.15 -6.37
CA THR A 21 6.87 -16.25 -6.38
C THR A 21 7.97 -16.93 -5.58
N ILE A 22 9.14 -17.09 -6.22
CA ILE A 22 10.32 -17.71 -5.62
C ILE A 22 11.40 -16.64 -5.53
N CYS A 23 12.02 -16.52 -4.37
CA CYS A 23 13.01 -15.49 -4.07
C CYS A 23 14.31 -16.12 -3.56
N GLY A 24 15.37 -15.31 -3.54
CA GLY A 24 16.66 -15.61 -2.91
C GLY A 24 17.43 -14.31 -2.69
N MET A 25 18.35 -14.28 -1.73
CA MET A 25 19.16 -13.08 -1.45
C MET A 25 20.20 -12.83 -2.54
N ASN A 26 20.55 -13.86 -3.30
CA ASN A 26 21.43 -13.81 -4.46
C ASN A 26 20.96 -14.81 -5.52
N HIS A 27 21.64 -14.81 -6.67
CA HIS A 27 21.27 -15.67 -7.81
C HIS A 27 21.40 -17.16 -7.50
N GLU A 28 22.42 -17.57 -6.74
CA GLU A 28 22.65 -18.99 -6.41
C GLU A 28 21.54 -19.53 -5.51
N GLU A 29 21.21 -18.79 -4.44
CA GLU A 29 20.12 -19.16 -3.53
C GLU A 29 18.75 -19.16 -4.24
N HIS A 30 18.51 -18.19 -5.12
CA HIS A 30 17.29 -18.17 -5.95
C HIS A 30 17.17 -19.44 -6.80
N ASP A 31 18.25 -19.84 -7.48
CA ASP A 31 18.24 -21.01 -8.35
C ASP A 31 18.09 -22.31 -7.55
N GLU A 32 18.70 -22.40 -6.37
CA GLU A 32 18.49 -23.51 -5.44
C GLU A 32 17.02 -23.63 -5.04
N ASN A 33 16.40 -22.51 -4.63
CA ASN A 33 14.98 -22.46 -4.26
C ASN A 33 14.06 -22.83 -5.45
N LEU A 34 14.38 -22.33 -6.65
CA LEU A 34 13.64 -22.64 -7.88
C LEU A 34 13.71 -24.12 -8.23
N ASN A 35 14.90 -24.74 -8.16
CA ASN A 35 15.08 -26.15 -8.44
C ASN A 35 14.30 -27.02 -7.45
N ARG A 36 14.35 -26.68 -6.16
CA ARG A 36 13.57 -27.37 -5.13
C ARG A 36 12.06 -27.26 -5.38
N PHE A 37 11.58 -26.09 -5.79
CA PHE A 37 10.17 -25.95 -6.18
C PHE A 37 9.81 -26.80 -7.39
N ARG A 38 10.68 -26.90 -8.40
CA ARG A 38 10.44 -27.74 -9.59
C ARG A 38 10.27 -29.21 -9.24
N GLU A 39 11.15 -29.75 -8.38
CA GLU A 39 11.04 -31.13 -7.89
C GLU A 39 9.69 -31.38 -7.18
N VAL A 40 9.25 -30.42 -6.36
CA VAL A 40 7.95 -30.47 -5.70
C VAL A 40 6.81 -30.36 -6.70
N ALA A 41 6.92 -29.48 -7.69
CA ALA A 41 5.91 -29.33 -8.73
C ALA A 41 5.72 -30.63 -9.50
N GLU A 42 6.80 -31.31 -9.88
CA GLU A 42 6.76 -32.63 -10.52
C GLU A 42 6.14 -33.70 -9.60
N LYS A 43 6.58 -33.77 -8.33
CA LYS A 43 6.05 -34.71 -7.32
C LYS A 43 4.54 -34.60 -7.14
N TYR A 44 3.99 -33.38 -7.18
CA TYR A 44 2.55 -33.12 -7.03
C TYR A 44 1.82 -32.97 -8.37
N ASN A 45 2.49 -33.27 -9.49
CA ASN A 45 1.94 -33.20 -10.84
C ASN A 45 1.33 -31.81 -11.18
N LEU A 46 2.03 -30.75 -10.76
CA LEU A 46 1.71 -29.36 -11.07
C LEU A 46 2.30 -28.97 -12.41
N THR A 47 1.47 -28.43 -13.30
CA THR A 47 1.91 -27.93 -14.61
C THR A 47 2.04 -26.42 -14.59
N LEU A 48 3.24 -25.93 -14.92
CA LEU A 48 3.51 -24.50 -15.05
C LEU A 48 3.15 -24.00 -16.44
N ASN A 49 2.57 -22.79 -16.52
CA ASN A 49 2.34 -22.12 -17.79
C ASN A 49 3.59 -21.34 -18.21
N ASN A 50 4.46 -21.97 -19.00
CA ASN A 50 5.75 -21.40 -19.42
C ASN A 50 5.64 -20.00 -20.05
N ASN A 51 4.53 -19.69 -20.73
CA ASN A 51 4.34 -18.37 -21.36
C ASN A 51 4.08 -17.24 -20.34
N LYS A 52 3.71 -17.59 -19.11
CA LYS A 52 3.49 -16.65 -18.00
C LYS A 52 4.61 -16.68 -16.96
N CYS A 53 5.57 -17.59 -17.10
CA CYS A 53 6.69 -17.70 -16.16
C CYS A 53 7.75 -16.64 -16.49
N GLU A 54 8.15 -15.90 -15.47
CA GLU A 54 9.27 -14.97 -15.53
C GLU A 54 10.36 -15.46 -14.57
N PHE A 55 11.61 -15.46 -15.02
CA PHE A 55 12.76 -15.96 -14.25
C PHE A 55 13.85 -14.89 -14.13
N THR A 56 14.64 -14.98 -13.05
CA THR A 56 15.83 -14.16 -12.81
C THR A 56 15.55 -12.65 -12.95
N LYS A 57 14.49 -12.20 -12.29
CA LYS A 57 14.06 -10.80 -12.29
C LYS A 57 14.49 -10.11 -11.00
N ILE A 58 15.08 -8.93 -11.13
CA ILE A 58 15.36 -8.04 -9.99
C ILE A 58 14.16 -7.14 -9.65
N GLN A 59 13.21 -7.05 -10.57
CA GLN A 59 11.95 -6.30 -10.46
C GLN A 59 10.81 -7.22 -10.88
N ILE A 60 9.78 -7.35 -10.04
CA ILE A 60 8.59 -8.15 -10.34
C ILE A 60 7.31 -7.35 -10.14
N LYS A 61 6.27 -7.67 -10.91
CA LYS A 61 4.91 -7.18 -10.68
C LYS A 61 4.13 -8.21 -9.88
N LEU A 62 3.71 -7.86 -8.67
CA LEU A 62 2.99 -8.76 -7.78
C LEU A 62 1.83 -8.01 -7.09
N LEU A 63 0.62 -8.60 -7.16
CA LEU A 63 -0.57 -8.07 -6.49
C LEU A 63 -0.88 -6.58 -6.79
N GLY A 64 -0.53 -6.12 -7.99
CA GLY A 64 -0.71 -4.71 -8.40
C GLY A 64 0.38 -3.76 -7.93
N HIS A 65 1.50 -4.28 -7.43
CA HIS A 65 2.67 -3.50 -7.04
C HIS A 65 3.89 -3.97 -7.83
N ILE A 66 4.83 -3.07 -8.05
CA ILE A 66 6.18 -3.34 -8.50
C ILE A 66 7.06 -3.48 -7.25
N ILE A 67 7.73 -4.61 -7.12
CA ILE A 67 8.68 -4.89 -6.06
C ILE A 67 10.08 -4.89 -6.67
N GLU A 68 10.96 -4.03 -6.15
CA GLU A 68 12.33 -3.89 -6.64
C GLU A 68 13.24 -3.38 -5.52
N GLN A 69 14.36 -4.07 -5.27
CA GLN A 69 15.41 -3.62 -4.34
C GLN A 69 14.90 -3.15 -2.97
N GLY A 70 13.96 -3.90 -2.36
CA GLY A 70 13.39 -3.55 -1.06
C GLY A 70 12.44 -2.34 -1.09
N THR A 71 11.94 -1.95 -2.26
CA THR A 71 10.89 -0.94 -2.42
C THR A 71 9.62 -1.56 -3.01
N LEU A 72 8.47 -1.00 -2.63
CA LEU A 72 7.18 -1.23 -3.27
C LEU A 72 6.70 0.06 -3.92
N LYS A 73 6.20 -0.07 -5.16
CA LYS A 73 5.54 0.98 -5.90
C LYS A 73 4.23 0.46 -6.49
N PRO A 74 3.17 1.26 -6.59
CA PRO A 74 1.99 0.89 -7.36
C PRO A 74 2.33 0.58 -8.83
N ASP A 75 1.78 -0.52 -9.37
CA ASP A 75 1.96 -0.86 -10.79
C ASP A 75 1.14 0.10 -11.67
N PRO A 76 1.77 0.96 -12.50
CA PRO A 76 1.05 1.96 -13.27
C PRO A 76 0.02 1.35 -14.23
N GLU A 77 0.20 0.11 -14.69
CA GLU A 77 -0.78 -0.55 -15.56
C GLU A 77 -2.03 -0.97 -14.79
N ARG A 78 -1.85 -1.54 -13.59
CA ARG A 78 -2.94 -1.91 -12.68
C ARG A 78 -3.67 -0.68 -12.15
N PHE A 79 -2.95 0.42 -11.96
CA PHE A 79 -3.47 1.70 -11.48
C PHE A 79 -3.95 2.64 -12.59
N LYS A 80 -3.79 2.28 -13.86
CA LYS A 80 -4.30 3.07 -15.00
C LYS A 80 -5.81 3.33 -14.93
N PRO A 81 -6.68 2.36 -14.55
CA PRO A 81 -8.10 2.63 -14.35
C PRO A 81 -8.37 3.66 -13.26
N LEU A 82 -7.53 3.71 -12.21
CA LEU A 82 -7.62 4.72 -11.16
C LEU A 82 -7.26 6.11 -11.69
N GLN A 83 -6.20 6.23 -12.49
CA GLN A 83 -5.83 7.49 -13.15
C GLN A 83 -6.91 8.00 -14.11
N GLN A 84 -7.60 7.08 -14.78
CA GLN A 84 -8.67 7.40 -15.72
C GLN A 84 -10.05 7.47 -15.04
N PHE A 85 -10.11 7.31 -13.72
CA PHE A 85 -11.37 7.29 -13.01
C PHE A 85 -12.05 8.66 -13.12
N PRO A 86 -13.32 8.70 -13.56
CA PRO A 86 -14.01 9.95 -13.80
C PRO A 86 -14.36 10.66 -12.48
N LEU A 87 -14.47 11.99 -12.54
CA LEU A 87 -15.02 12.76 -11.43
C LEU A 87 -16.42 12.27 -11.06
N PRO A 88 -16.75 12.13 -9.77
CA PRO A 88 -18.06 11.69 -9.34
C PRO A 88 -19.11 12.75 -9.70
N ARG A 89 -20.25 12.28 -10.22
CA ARG A 89 -21.34 13.12 -10.74
C ARG A 89 -22.56 13.17 -9.82
N ASN A 90 -22.57 12.33 -8.79
CA ASN A 90 -23.62 12.23 -7.79
C ASN A 90 -23.09 11.64 -6.49
N THR A 91 -23.89 11.71 -5.43
CA THR A 91 -23.54 11.25 -4.09
C THR A 91 -23.18 9.77 -4.04
N ALA A 92 -23.81 8.92 -4.85
CA ALA A 92 -23.49 7.48 -4.89
C ALA A 92 -22.08 7.24 -5.45
N SER A 93 -21.75 7.87 -6.58
CA SER A 93 -20.41 7.81 -7.17
C SER A 93 -19.34 8.42 -6.26
N LEU A 94 -19.67 9.49 -5.53
CA LEU A 94 -18.75 10.10 -4.57
C LEU A 94 -18.42 9.13 -3.42
N ARG A 95 -19.41 8.41 -2.87
CA ARG A 95 -19.15 7.40 -1.81
C ARG A 95 -18.22 6.29 -2.27
N ILE A 96 -18.37 5.82 -3.51
CA ILE A 96 -17.48 4.81 -4.10
C ILE A 96 -16.05 5.35 -4.19
N VAL A 97 -15.89 6.57 -4.70
CA VAL A 97 -14.59 7.25 -4.79
C VAL A 97 -13.93 7.42 -3.42
N LEU A 98 -14.69 7.85 -2.40
CA LEU A 98 -14.17 8.01 -1.04
C LEU A 98 -13.71 6.68 -0.45
N GLY A 99 -14.50 5.61 -0.62
CA GLY A 99 -14.12 4.27 -0.17
C GLY A 99 -12.86 3.73 -0.86
N MET A 100 -12.74 3.98 -2.16
CA MET A 100 -11.57 3.64 -2.95
C MET A 100 -10.32 4.36 -2.44
N PHE A 101 -10.37 5.69 -2.26
CA PHE A 101 -9.24 6.44 -1.71
C PHE A 101 -8.88 6.00 -0.29
N ALA A 102 -9.88 5.70 0.56
CA ALA A 102 -9.63 5.17 1.90
C ALA A 102 -8.88 3.84 1.89
N ALA A 103 -9.17 2.95 0.92
CA ALA A 103 -8.44 1.69 0.75
C ALA A 103 -6.94 1.88 0.41
N TYR A 104 -6.58 3.02 -0.17
CA TYR A 104 -5.20 3.38 -0.50
C TYR A 104 -4.58 4.41 0.46
N SER A 105 -5.26 4.78 1.53
CA SER A 105 -4.81 5.83 2.47
C SER A 105 -3.38 5.62 3.00
N GLN A 106 -2.96 4.36 3.21
CA GLN A 106 -1.60 4.04 3.68
C GLN A 106 -0.47 4.41 2.71
N TRP A 107 -0.80 4.76 1.46
CA TRP A 107 0.13 5.16 0.40
C TRP A 107 0.15 6.68 0.19
N ILE A 108 -0.71 7.42 0.91
CA ILE A 108 -0.96 8.84 0.68
C ILE A 108 -0.54 9.63 1.93
N PRO A 109 0.46 10.51 1.83
CA PRO A 109 0.83 11.37 2.95
C PRO A 109 -0.29 12.38 3.22
N ARG A 110 -0.61 12.61 4.50
CA ARG A 110 -1.64 13.56 4.96
C ARG A 110 -3.01 13.32 4.33
N PHE A 111 -3.42 12.06 4.29
CA PHE A 111 -4.63 11.61 3.61
C PHE A 111 -5.90 12.33 4.07
N SER A 112 -6.11 12.46 5.39
CA SER A 112 -7.34 13.05 5.95
C SER A 112 -7.48 14.52 5.60
N GLU A 113 -6.37 15.27 5.54
CA GLU A 113 -6.36 16.67 5.11
C GLU A 113 -6.82 16.78 3.65
N LYS A 114 -6.21 15.99 2.77
CA LYS A 114 -6.47 16.01 1.32
C LYS A 114 -7.89 15.57 0.98
N ILE A 115 -8.38 14.49 1.61
CA ILE A 115 -9.71 13.96 1.31
C ILE A 115 -10.85 14.84 1.86
N HIS A 116 -10.57 15.74 2.81
CA HIS A 116 -11.60 16.54 3.49
C HIS A 116 -12.46 17.37 2.52
N ALA A 117 -11.82 18.06 1.55
CA ALA A 117 -12.54 18.86 0.56
C ALA A 117 -13.49 18.01 -0.31
N LEU A 118 -13.07 16.79 -0.64
CA LEU A 118 -13.86 15.85 -1.44
C LEU A 118 -14.98 15.20 -0.60
N ALA A 119 -14.69 14.81 0.64
CA ALA A 119 -15.61 14.09 1.53
C ALA A 119 -16.82 14.93 1.95
N ARG A 120 -16.67 16.26 2.05
CA ARG A 120 -17.74 17.18 2.46
C ARG A 120 -18.59 17.70 1.29
N CYS A 121 -18.28 17.31 0.06
CA CYS A 121 -19.04 17.77 -1.10
C CYS A 121 -20.45 17.15 -1.14
N THR A 122 -21.45 18.02 -1.25
CA THR A 122 -22.85 17.64 -1.43
C THR A 122 -23.44 18.13 -2.75
N THR A 123 -22.68 18.95 -3.49
CA THR A 123 -23.11 19.59 -4.74
C THR A 123 -22.42 18.97 -5.95
N PHE A 124 -23.13 18.91 -7.08
CA PHE A 124 -22.62 18.40 -8.35
C PHE A 124 -22.95 19.40 -9.47
N PRO A 125 -22.03 19.67 -10.41
CA PRO A 125 -20.65 19.17 -10.49
C PRO A 125 -19.78 19.58 -9.29
N LEU A 126 -18.70 18.84 -9.04
CA LEU A 126 -17.82 19.12 -7.91
C LEU A 126 -17.21 20.54 -8.03
N PRO A 127 -17.12 21.28 -6.91
CA PRO A 127 -16.42 22.56 -6.90
C PRO A 127 -14.92 22.36 -7.11
N GLN A 128 -14.22 23.40 -7.59
CA GLN A 128 -12.80 23.32 -7.94
C GLN A 128 -11.90 22.74 -6.83
N PRO A 129 -12.03 23.12 -5.54
CA PRO A 129 -11.20 22.54 -4.48
C PRO A 129 -11.36 21.01 -4.32
N ALA A 130 -12.54 20.47 -4.62
CA ALA A 130 -12.79 19.03 -4.55
C ALA A 130 -12.25 18.30 -5.80
N VAL A 131 -12.27 18.96 -6.96
CA VAL A 131 -11.61 18.47 -8.18
C VAL A 131 -10.09 18.40 -7.96
N ASP A 132 -9.50 19.46 -7.42
CA ASP A 132 -8.07 19.53 -7.12
C ASP A 132 -7.67 18.43 -6.11
N ALA A 133 -8.46 18.25 -5.05
CA ALA A 133 -8.27 17.17 -4.09
C ALA A 133 -8.34 15.78 -4.72
N PHE A 134 -9.32 15.55 -5.61
CA PHE A 134 -9.47 14.28 -6.32
C PHE A 134 -8.25 13.95 -7.19
N GLU A 135 -7.76 14.92 -7.96
CA GLU A 135 -6.58 14.73 -8.82
C GLU A 135 -5.28 14.61 -8.01
N ALA A 136 -5.14 15.38 -6.92
CA ALA A 136 -4.00 15.25 -6.01
C ALA A 136 -3.91 13.85 -5.40
N LEU A 137 -5.03 13.32 -4.88
CA LEU A 137 -5.08 11.98 -4.30
C LEU A 137 -4.73 10.88 -5.33
N LYS A 138 -5.18 11.02 -6.58
CA LYS A 138 -4.79 10.09 -7.67
C LYS A 138 -3.28 10.12 -7.92
N ASN A 139 -2.71 11.32 -7.99
CA ASN A 139 -1.28 11.51 -8.23
C ASN A 139 -0.42 10.97 -7.08
N ASP A 140 -0.84 11.18 -5.84
CA ASP A 140 -0.14 10.65 -4.67
C ASP A 140 -0.05 9.13 -4.70
N ILE A 141 -1.17 8.45 -5.00
CA ILE A 141 -1.17 6.98 -5.10
C ILE A 141 -0.19 6.52 -6.17
N VAL A 142 -0.30 7.06 -7.39
CA VAL A 142 0.52 6.63 -8.54
C VAL A 142 2.02 6.81 -8.27
N ASN A 143 2.39 7.92 -7.65
CA ASN A 143 3.78 8.26 -7.41
C ASN A 143 4.30 7.76 -6.05
N SER A 144 3.48 7.05 -5.29
CA SER A 144 3.86 6.54 -3.98
C SER A 144 4.98 5.52 -4.10
N VAL A 145 6.01 5.68 -3.26
CA VAL A 145 7.11 4.73 -3.11
C VAL A 145 7.31 4.52 -1.62
N VAL A 146 7.20 3.26 -1.20
CA VAL A 146 7.49 2.86 0.18
C VAL A 146 8.55 1.78 0.21
N ILE A 147 9.23 1.62 1.33
CA ILE A 147 10.17 0.52 1.54
C ILE A 147 9.47 -0.70 2.15
N VAL A 148 9.97 -1.89 1.84
CA VAL A 148 9.50 -3.14 2.44
C VAL A 148 9.72 -3.13 3.96
N ILE A 149 8.81 -3.77 4.68
CA ILE A 149 9.00 -4.02 6.11
C ILE A 149 10.09 -5.08 6.26
N ASP A 150 11.07 -4.78 7.09
CA ASP A 150 11.95 -5.80 7.65
C ASP A 150 12.07 -5.52 9.14
N VAL A 151 11.76 -6.55 9.92
CA VAL A 151 11.51 -6.49 11.37
C VAL A 151 12.80 -6.45 12.19
N GLU A 152 13.96 -6.65 11.57
CA GLU A 152 15.25 -6.65 12.28
C GLU A 152 15.80 -5.24 12.49
N LEU A 153 15.29 -4.26 11.73
CA LEU A 153 15.72 -2.87 11.82
C LEU A 153 14.70 -2.01 12.57
N PRO A 154 15.16 -1.01 13.35
CA PRO A 154 14.27 -0.13 14.08
C PRO A 154 13.45 0.74 13.14
N PHE A 155 12.22 1.04 13.58
CA PHE A 155 11.34 2.00 12.94
C PHE A 155 11.35 3.33 13.69
N THR A 156 11.18 4.41 12.96
CA THR A 156 10.91 5.74 13.49
C THR A 156 9.48 6.11 13.12
N VAL A 157 8.73 6.66 14.07
CA VAL A 157 7.41 7.21 13.81
C VAL A 157 7.50 8.72 13.92
N GLU A 158 7.21 9.41 12.82
CA GLU A 158 7.03 10.86 12.80
C GLU A 158 5.54 11.16 12.83
N THR A 159 5.11 12.03 13.73
CA THR A 159 3.71 12.45 13.86
C THR A 159 3.58 13.94 13.67
N ASP A 160 2.40 14.36 13.22
CA ASP A 160 2.01 15.76 13.10
C ASP A 160 0.52 15.88 13.43
N ALA A 161 0.13 17.01 14.01
CA ALA A 161 -1.26 17.31 14.30
C ALA A 161 -1.67 18.69 13.79
N SER A 162 -2.82 18.75 13.14
CA SER A 162 -3.46 19.98 12.72
C SER A 162 -4.70 20.28 13.57
N ASP A 163 -5.40 21.37 13.24
CA ASP A 163 -6.66 21.69 13.91
C ASP A 163 -7.73 20.62 13.72
N HIS A 164 -7.67 19.87 12.62
CA HIS A 164 -8.73 18.95 12.19
C HIS A 164 -8.27 17.51 12.01
N THR A 165 -6.96 17.26 11.92
CA THR A 165 -6.41 15.93 11.61
C THR A 165 -5.21 15.61 12.50
N ILE A 166 -4.95 14.32 12.64
CA ILE A 166 -3.68 13.79 13.11
C ILE A 166 -3.11 12.91 12.01
N ASP A 167 -1.79 12.93 11.88
CA ASP A 167 -1.06 12.29 10.81
C ASP A 167 0.19 11.62 11.38
N ALA A 168 0.57 10.49 10.79
CA ALA A 168 1.81 9.80 11.16
C ALA A 168 2.45 9.14 9.93
N THR A 169 3.77 9.12 9.91
CA THR A 169 4.57 8.41 8.92
C THR A 169 5.44 7.39 9.62
N LEU A 170 5.29 6.12 9.26
CA LEU A 170 6.21 5.07 9.66
C LEU A 170 7.42 5.14 8.74
N ILE A 171 8.60 5.34 9.30
CA ILE A 171 9.84 5.56 8.58
C ILE A 171 10.84 4.47 8.96
N LYS A 172 11.60 4.01 7.98
CA LYS A 172 12.76 3.17 8.21
C LYS A 172 13.87 3.58 7.24
N LEU A 173 15.10 3.64 7.72
CA LEU A 173 16.27 4.12 6.94
C LEU A 173 16.01 5.46 6.22
N GLY A 174 15.27 6.37 6.85
CA GLY A 174 14.91 7.68 6.28
C GLY A 174 13.89 7.64 5.13
N LYS A 175 13.23 6.49 4.88
CA LYS A 175 12.22 6.32 3.83
C LYS A 175 10.88 5.88 4.41
N PRO A 176 9.75 6.31 3.82
CA PRO A 176 8.43 5.94 4.29
C PRO A 176 8.14 4.44 4.05
N VAL A 177 7.52 3.81 5.04
CA VAL A 177 6.99 2.44 5.01
C VAL A 177 5.48 2.49 4.81
N ALA A 178 4.81 3.35 5.57
CA ALA A 178 3.35 3.52 5.55
C ALA A 178 2.96 4.89 6.10
N PHE A 179 1.81 5.38 5.65
CA PHE A 179 1.19 6.60 6.18
C PHE A 179 -0.06 6.24 7.00
N PHE A 180 -0.31 7.03 8.04
CA PHE A 180 -1.52 6.99 8.83
C PHE A 180 -2.08 8.40 8.96
N SER A 181 -3.39 8.52 8.91
CA SER A 181 -4.07 9.80 9.01
C SER A 181 -5.48 9.58 9.53
N ARG A 182 -5.95 10.47 10.40
CA ARG A 182 -7.31 10.45 10.92
C ARG A 182 -7.86 11.85 11.14
N MET A 183 -9.14 12.04 10.84
CA MET A 183 -9.86 13.23 11.26
C MET A 183 -10.15 13.21 12.76
N LEU A 184 -9.90 14.35 13.40
CA LEU A 184 -10.30 14.59 14.78
C LEU A 184 -11.81 14.82 14.85
N SER A 185 -12.45 14.21 15.84
CA SER A 185 -13.83 14.46 16.23
C SER A 185 -14.00 15.86 16.82
N TYR A 186 -15.23 16.32 16.94
CA TYR A 186 -15.53 17.66 17.44
C TYR A 186 -14.96 17.94 18.84
N SER A 187 -14.95 16.94 19.73
CA SER A 187 -14.33 17.06 21.05
C SER A 187 -12.80 17.12 20.96
N GLU A 188 -12.19 16.24 20.15
CA GLU A 188 -10.73 16.19 20.00
C GLU A 188 -10.17 17.47 19.35
N GLN A 189 -10.93 18.12 18.45
CA GLN A 189 -10.53 19.38 17.83
C GLN A 189 -10.40 20.53 18.85
N ARG A 190 -11.04 20.44 20.02
CA ARG A 190 -10.98 21.45 21.09
C ARG A 190 -9.83 21.24 22.06
N HIS A 191 -9.09 20.13 21.94
CA HIS A 191 -7.89 19.91 22.72
C HIS A 191 -6.82 20.96 22.37
N SER A 192 -5.91 21.21 23.30
CA SER A 192 -4.74 22.05 23.03
C SER A 192 -3.83 21.40 21.98
N PHE A 193 -2.97 22.20 21.34
CA PHE A 193 -2.03 21.70 20.34
C PHE A 193 -1.15 20.56 20.89
N VAL A 194 -0.64 20.72 22.12
CA VAL A 194 0.21 19.70 22.78
C VAL A 194 -0.55 18.38 23.00
N GLU A 195 -1.83 18.44 23.35
CA GLU A 195 -2.67 17.25 23.51
C GLU A 195 -2.95 16.56 22.17
N LYS A 196 -3.13 17.32 21.08
CA LYS A 196 -3.32 16.75 19.74
C LYS A 196 -2.04 16.05 19.26
N GLU A 197 -0.88 16.65 19.47
CA GLU A 197 0.43 16.02 19.16
C GLU A 197 0.65 14.73 19.95
N ALA A 198 0.44 14.77 21.27
CA ALA A 198 0.54 13.57 22.11
C ALA A 198 -0.45 12.48 21.67
N TYR A 199 -1.63 12.89 21.21
CA TYR A 199 -2.64 11.97 20.74
C TYR A 199 -2.31 11.36 19.38
N ALA A 200 -1.70 12.12 18.46
CA ALA A 200 -1.16 11.59 17.21
C ALA A 200 -0.16 10.47 17.47
N ILE A 201 0.73 10.64 18.46
CA ILE A 201 1.69 9.61 18.89
C ILE A 201 0.96 8.35 19.38
N VAL A 202 0.00 8.50 20.29
CA VAL A 202 -0.75 7.36 20.85
C VAL A 202 -1.50 6.60 19.75
N GLU A 203 -2.15 7.30 18.83
CA GLU A 203 -2.92 6.68 17.75
C GLU A 203 -2.01 6.01 16.72
N ALA A 204 -0.85 6.59 16.42
CA ALA A 204 0.15 5.96 15.56
C ALA A 204 0.66 4.64 16.16
N ILE A 205 0.96 4.61 17.47
CA ILE A 205 1.39 3.39 18.18
C ILE A 205 0.25 2.36 18.28
N ARG A 206 -1.02 2.79 18.34
CA ARG A 206 -2.15 1.85 18.28
C ARG A 206 -2.35 1.23 16.89
N LYS A 207 -1.95 1.97 15.85
CA LYS A 207 -2.12 1.55 14.47
C LYS A 207 -1.08 0.52 14.02
N TRP A 208 0.16 0.62 14.52
CA TRP A 208 1.31 -0.21 14.14
C TRP A 208 1.89 -0.93 15.35
#